data_AF-A0A2I1I3D3-F1
#
_entry.id   AF-A0A2I1I3D3-F1
#
_cell.length_a   1.000
_cell.length_b   1.000
_cell.length_c   1.000
_cell.angle_alpha   90.00
_cell.angle_beta   90.00
_cell.angle_gamma   90.00
#
_symmetry.space_group_name_H-M   'P 1'
#
loop_
_entity.id
_entity.type
_entity.pdbx_description
1 polymer ?
#
loop_
_entity_poly.entity_id
_entity_poly.type
_entity_poly.pdbx_seq_one_letter_code
_entity_poly.pdbx_strand_id
1 'polypeptide(L)'
;MTIDPLVDPTLAVITGASAREEVRLACDDTVKAFTTLRFHEGLRRGWEEARAEASVREATAIAIMCGARTNVDDMRIASMNDAPRSAVTNERTASGATRDPAMDLALGIWRSQANLRAGFDPLNTRVPTRKTPRPLPALIAGLHRDVCSGLVESGRLDVGHVAIPHDGGALAYAMTLINGQLPALVKAACLVAHFRFRTVFDPASSAVGYGLARWLLVTQGVEPTGVAVISAFDAENQAEASRALGGWVGASEESVARWLVHSMRTFAYGAKVGADIAFHVQAGRLS
;
A
#
# COMPACT_ATOMS: atom_id res chain seq x y z
N MET A 1 -28.46 -16.25 17.60
CA MET A 1 -28.06 -15.59 16.35
C MET A 1 -26.62 -16.00 16.09
N THR A 2 -26.41 -17.09 15.36
CA THR A 2 -25.08 -17.52 14.92
C THR A 2 -24.62 -16.50 13.90
N ILE A 3 -23.54 -15.79 14.22
CA ILE A 3 -22.85 -14.93 13.26
C ILE A 3 -22.30 -15.89 12.20
N ASP A 4 -22.81 -15.81 10.97
CA ASP A 4 -22.21 -16.56 9.87
C ASP A 4 -20.70 -16.26 9.83
N PRO A 5 -19.86 -17.28 9.64
CA PRO A 5 -18.43 -17.07 9.61
C PRO A 5 -18.09 -16.03 8.54
N LEU A 6 -17.22 -15.07 8.87
CA LEU A 6 -16.68 -14.13 7.91
C LEU A 6 -15.87 -14.92 6.86
N VAL A 7 -16.40 -15.04 5.64
CA VAL A 7 -15.78 -15.81 4.55
C VAL A 7 -15.22 -14.87 3.50
N ASP A 8 -13.97 -15.10 3.10
CA ASP A 8 -13.42 -14.44 1.92
C ASP A 8 -14.05 -15.00 0.63
N PRO A 9 -14.29 -14.18 -0.40
CA PRO A 9 -14.79 -14.67 -1.69
C PRO A 9 -13.91 -15.78 -2.27
N THR A 10 -14.50 -16.78 -2.91
CA THR A 10 -13.68 -17.80 -3.58
C THR A 10 -13.01 -17.24 -4.85
N LEU A 11 -11.94 -17.88 -5.32
CA LEU A 11 -11.34 -17.50 -6.62
C LEU A 11 -12.35 -17.58 -7.78
N ALA A 12 -13.31 -18.51 -7.74
CA ALA A 12 -14.37 -18.60 -8.74
C ALA A 12 -15.26 -17.35 -8.74
N VAL A 13 -15.69 -16.90 -7.56
CA VAL A 13 -16.46 -15.66 -7.40
C VAL A 13 -15.67 -14.44 -7.89
N ILE A 14 -14.38 -14.36 -7.55
CA ILE A 14 -13.52 -13.25 -8.00
C ILE A 14 -13.35 -13.28 -9.52
N THR A 15 -13.20 -14.47 -10.11
CA THR A 15 -13.08 -14.65 -11.56
C THR A 15 -14.37 -14.21 -12.27
N GLY A 16 -15.53 -14.64 -11.77
CA GLY A 16 -16.84 -14.21 -12.29
C GLY A 16 -17.03 -12.70 -12.18
N ALA A 17 -16.76 -12.12 -11.00
CA ALA A 17 -16.79 -10.67 -10.78
C ALA A 17 -15.85 -9.91 -11.73
N SER A 18 -14.62 -10.40 -11.92
CA SER A 18 -13.62 -9.81 -12.81
C SER A 18 -14.02 -9.85 -14.29
N ALA A 19 -14.86 -10.80 -14.69
CA ALA A 19 -15.29 -10.95 -16.08
C ALA A 19 -16.43 -9.98 -16.45
N ARG A 20 -17.09 -9.37 -15.46
CA ARG A 20 -18.19 -8.42 -15.68
C ARG A 20 -17.70 -7.18 -16.42
N GLU A 21 -18.58 -6.65 -17.28
CA GLU A 21 -18.25 -5.55 -18.19
C GLU A 21 -17.82 -4.30 -17.44
N GLU A 22 -18.55 -3.93 -16.39
CA GLU A 22 -18.24 -2.76 -15.55
C GLU A 22 -16.86 -2.85 -14.87
N VAL A 23 -16.41 -4.06 -14.51
CA VAL A 23 -15.09 -4.27 -13.92
C VAL A 23 -14.00 -4.20 -14.98
N ARG A 24 -14.23 -4.80 -16.16
CA ARG A 24 -13.30 -4.69 -17.30
C ARG A 24 -13.11 -3.25 -17.74
N LEU A 25 -14.19 -2.49 -17.90
CA LEU A 25 -14.13 -1.07 -18.28
C LEU A 25 -13.37 -0.25 -17.23
N ALA A 26 -13.63 -0.48 -15.94
CA ALA A 26 -12.91 0.20 -14.88
C ALA A 26 -11.41 -0.16 -14.84
N CYS A 27 -11.06 -1.42 -15.14
CA CYS A 27 -9.67 -1.85 -15.30
C CYS A 27 -9.00 -1.13 -16.48
N ASP A 28 -9.66 -1.07 -17.64
CA ASP A 28 -9.13 -0.40 -18.84
C ASP A 28 -8.88 1.09 -18.57
N ASP A 29 -9.79 1.77 -17.88
CA ASP A 29 -9.61 3.18 -17.51
C ASP A 29 -8.46 3.38 -16.51
N THR A 30 -8.28 2.44 -15.58
CA THR A 30 -7.14 2.45 -14.65
C THR A 30 -5.81 2.26 -15.38
N VAL A 31 -5.75 1.32 -16.34
CA VAL A 31 -4.56 1.11 -17.18
C VAL A 31 -4.25 2.35 -18.02
N LYS A 32 -5.26 3.02 -18.58
CA LYS A 32 -5.07 4.31 -19.26
C LYS A 32 -4.46 5.36 -18.32
N ALA A 33 -4.98 5.48 -17.10
CA ALA A 33 -4.46 6.43 -16.11
C ALA A 33 -2.99 6.14 -15.74
N PHE A 34 -2.65 4.87 -15.49
CA PHE A 34 -1.26 4.45 -15.24
C PHE A 34 -0.36 4.65 -16.45
N THR A 35 -0.87 4.46 -17.67
CA THR A 35 -0.13 4.72 -18.91
C THR A 35 0.18 6.21 -19.04
N THR A 36 -0.78 7.08 -18.77
CA THR A 36 -0.57 8.53 -18.76
C THR A 36 0.49 8.92 -17.72
N LEU A 37 0.41 8.38 -16.50
CA LEU A 37 1.43 8.62 -15.46
C LEU A 37 2.81 8.13 -15.91
N ARG A 38 2.90 6.93 -16.49
CA ARG A 38 4.16 6.34 -16.97
C ARG A 38 4.91 7.24 -17.95
N PHE A 39 4.20 7.94 -18.81
CA PHE A 39 4.79 8.83 -19.81
C PHE A 39 4.77 10.31 -19.40
N HIS A 40 4.48 10.62 -18.14
CA HIS A 40 4.49 11.98 -17.65
C HIS A 40 5.90 12.60 -17.70
N GLU A 41 6.01 13.81 -18.25
CA GLU A 41 7.28 14.50 -18.53
C GLU A 41 8.16 14.68 -17.29
N GLY A 42 7.55 14.98 -16.14
CA GLY A 42 8.26 15.10 -14.86
C GLY A 42 9.06 13.85 -14.44
N LEU A 43 8.68 12.66 -14.91
CA LEU A 43 9.38 11.41 -14.60
C LEU A 43 10.63 11.17 -15.48
N ARG A 44 10.89 11.98 -16.50
CA ARG A 44 12.10 11.82 -17.33
C ARG A 44 13.40 12.11 -16.57
N ARG A 45 13.36 13.07 -15.65
CA ARG A 45 14.54 13.50 -14.86
C ARG A 45 14.30 13.52 -13.35
N GLY A 46 13.04 13.66 -12.90
CA GLY A 46 12.68 13.78 -11.49
C GLY A 46 11.97 12.54 -10.91
N TRP A 47 12.20 11.36 -11.48
CA TRP A 47 11.45 10.17 -11.03
C TRP A 47 11.86 9.70 -9.64
N GLU A 48 13.11 9.96 -9.20
CA GLU A 48 13.58 9.59 -7.86
C GLU A 48 12.87 10.42 -6.80
N GLU A 49 12.81 11.74 -7.01
CA GLU A 49 12.08 12.68 -6.17
C GLU A 49 10.59 12.40 -6.19
N ALA A 50 10.01 12.11 -7.37
CA ALA A 50 8.59 11.78 -7.48
C ALA A 50 8.25 10.48 -6.73
N ARG A 51 9.09 9.44 -6.81
CA ARG A 51 8.91 8.21 -6.01
C ARG A 51 9.10 8.46 -4.52
N ALA A 52 10.02 9.34 -4.15
CA ALA A 52 10.26 9.70 -2.77
C ALA A 52 9.03 10.35 -2.15
N GLU A 53 8.51 11.39 -2.81
CA GLU A 53 7.28 12.08 -2.43
C GLU A 53 6.05 11.16 -2.45
N ALA A 54 5.89 10.32 -3.48
CA ALA A 54 4.80 9.35 -3.55
C ALA A 54 4.82 8.38 -2.36
N SER A 55 6.01 8.02 -1.86
CA SER A 55 6.12 7.15 -0.69
C SER A 55 5.69 7.85 0.61
N VAL A 56 5.94 9.16 0.73
CA VAL A 56 5.42 9.98 1.84
C VAL A 56 3.90 10.06 1.78
N ARG A 57 3.34 10.38 0.61
CA ARG A 57 1.88 10.51 0.44
C ARG A 57 1.14 9.18 0.61
N GLU A 58 1.70 8.09 0.07
CA GLU A 58 1.14 6.74 0.25
C GLU A 58 1.19 6.32 1.72
N ALA A 59 2.31 6.56 2.40
CA ALA A 59 2.40 6.28 3.83
C ALA A 59 1.41 7.10 4.66
N THR A 60 1.20 8.37 4.31
CA THR A 60 0.21 9.25 4.94
C THR A 60 -1.20 8.70 4.75
N ALA A 61 -1.57 8.35 3.52
CA ALA A 61 -2.90 7.83 3.20
C ALA A 61 -3.17 6.49 3.91
N ILE A 62 -2.19 5.57 3.93
CA ILE A 62 -2.30 4.31 4.67
C ILE A 62 -2.40 4.57 6.18
N ALA A 63 -1.61 5.49 6.74
CA ALA A 63 -1.65 5.82 8.16
C ALA A 63 -3.03 6.38 8.56
N ILE A 64 -3.60 7.29 7.75
CA ILE A 64 -4.96 7.79 7.90
C ILE A 64 -5.95 6.62 7.92
N MET A 65 -5.87 5.71 6.94
CA MET A 65 -6.70 4.50 6.88
C MET A 65 -6.53 3.55 8.08
N CYS A 66 -5.40 3.61 8.77
CA CYS A 66 -5.14 2.88 10.02
C CYS A 66 -5.59 3.67 11.28
N GLY A 67 -6.24 4.82 11.12
CA GLY A 67 -6.78 5.66 12.19
C GLY A 67 -5.84 6.76 12.69
N ALA A 68 -4.68 6.96 12.07
CA ALA A 68 -3.77 8.03 12.45
C ALA A 68 -4.31 9.41 12.04
N ARG A 69 -4.23 10.38 12.95
CA ARG A 69 -4.54 11.78 12.66
C ARG A 69 -3.27 12.49 12.21
N THR A 70 -2.94 12.33 10.94
CA THR A 70 -1.72 12.90 10.32
C THR A 70 -2.07 13.53 8.98
N ASN A 71 -1.16 14.34 8.45
CA ASN A 71 -1.19 14.83 7.07
C ASN A 71 0.19 14.63 6.41
N VAL A 72 0.31 15.06 5.15
CA VAL A 72 1.55 14.88 4.37
C VAL A 72 2.70 15.69 4.96
N ASP A 73 2.45 16.90 5.47
CA ASP A 73 3.49 17.75 6.07
C ASP A 73 4.05 17.16 7.35
N ASP A 74 3.17 16.65 8.23
CA ASP A 74 3.59 15.93 9.43
C ASP A 74 4.44 14.70 9.08
N MET A 75 4.04 13.95 8.04
CA MET A 75 4.80 12.80 7.56
C MET A 75 6.14 13.20 6.94
N ARG A 76 6.24 14.32 6.23
CA ARG A 76 7.51 14.85 5.71
C ARG A 76 8.46 15.20 6.85
N ILE A 77 7.99 15.94 7.85
CA ILE A 77 8.78 16.29 9.03
C ILE A 77 9.24 15.03 9.75
N ALA A 78 8.33 14.07 9.95
CA ALA A 78 8.63 12.82 10.64
C ALA A 78 9.69 11.99 9.88
N SER A 79 9.56 11.85 8.56
CA SER A 79 10.49 11.11 7.72
C SER A 79 11.86 11.77 7.57
N MET A 80 11.93 13.10 7.52
CA MET A 80 13.22 13.83 7.52
C MET A 80 13.98 13.67 8.83
N ASN A 81 13.26 13.55 9.95
CA ASN A 81 13.84 13.32 11.27
C ASN A 81 14.17 11.83 11.53
N ASP A 82 13.79 10.91 10.63
CA ASP A 82 14.03 9.47 10.75
C ASP A 82 15.44 9.05 10.28
N ALA A 83 16.46 9.84 10.63
CA ALA A 83 17.84 9.54 10.28
C ALA A 83 18.33 8.25 10.99
N PRO A 84 19.18 7.42 10.34
CA PRO A 84 19.77 6.26 10.99
C PRO A 84 20.48 6.73 12.26
N ARG A 85 20.08 6.20 13.43
CA ARG A 85 20.75 6.49 14.69
C ARG A 85 22.23 6.13 14.53
N SER A 86 23.09 7.13 14.35
CA SER A 86 24.53 6.95 14.51
C SER A 86 24.73 6.32 15.89
N ALA A 87 25.52 5.25 15.92
CA ALA A 87 25.94 4.63 17.17
C ALA A 87 26.45 5.72 18.13
N VAL A 88 25.98 5.66 19.37
CA VAL A 88 26.50 6.41 20.52
C VAL A 88 26.26 7.93 20.48
N THR A 89 25.01 8.34 20.73
CA THR A 89 24.80 9.40 21.73
C THR A 89 23.89 8.86 22.83
N ASN A 90 24.45 8.80 24.03
CA ASN A 90 23.82 8.32 25.25
C ASN A 90 22.84 9.36 25.83
N GLU A 91 22.44 10.34 25.02
CA GLU A 91 21.35 11.24 25.32
C GLU A 91 20.07 10.57 24.87
N ARG A 92 19.57 9.73 25.76
CA ARG A 92 18.14 9.58 25.98
C ARG A 92 17.65 10.99 26.33
N THR A 93 17.49 11.86 25.34
CA THR A 93 16.62 13.02 25.48
C THR A 93 15.25 12.42 25.69
N ALA A 94 14.95 12.26 26.97
CA ALA A 94 13.62 12.33 27.50
C ALA A 94 13.04 13.70 27.12
N SER A 95 12.76 13.94 25.85
CA SER A 95 11.55 14.67 25.54
C SER A 95 10.44 13.66 25.78
N GLY A 96 9.98 13.63 27.03
CA GLY A 96 8.74 13.00 27.45
C GLY A 96 7.51 13.65 26.82
N ALA A 97 7.59 14.08 25.55
CA ALA A 97 6.43 14.16 24.70
C ALA A 97 6.05 12.71 24.41
N THR A 98 4.97 12.25 25.03
CA THR A 98 4.31 10.98 24.71
C THR A 98 4.24 10.81 23.20
N ARG A 99 5.16 10.04 22.59
CA ARG A 99 5.13 9.76 21.16
C ARG A 99 3.79 9.07 20.87
N ASP A 100 2.98 9.69 20.04
CA ASP A 100 1.65 9.19 19.70
C ASP A 100 1.81 7.79 19.07
N PRO A 101 1.20 6.71 19.63
CA PRO A 101 1.24 5.38 19.02
C PRO A 101 0.84 5.39 17.54
N ALA A 102 -0.08 6.28 17.15
CA ALA A 102 -0.48 6.43 15.75
C ALA A 102 0.67 6.96 14.87
N MET A 103 1.49 7.88 15.39
CA MET A 103 2.68 8.38 14.69
C MET A 103 3.83 7.37 14.66
N ASP A 104 3.99 6.54 15.70
CA ASP A 104 4.94 5.43 15.66
C ASP A 104 4.58 4.41 14.57
N LEU A 105 3.28 4.08 14.43
CA LEU A 105 2.80 3.26 13.32
C LEU A 105 2.99 3.97 11.97
N ALA A 106 2.67 5.26 11.88
CA ALA A 106 2.81 6.04 10.65
C ALA A 106 4.27 6.08 10.15
N LEU A 107 5.24 6.26 11.07
CA LEU A 107 6.68 6.18 10.77
C LEU A 107 7.08 4.80 10.25
N GLY A 108 6.59 3.72 10.86
CA GLY A 108 6.84 2.37 10.37
C GLY A 108 6.23 2.13 8.98
N ILE A 109 5.02 2.62 8.73
CA ILE A 109 4.39 2.57 7.41
C ILE A 109 5.27 3.31 6.37
N TRP A 110 5.79 4.50 6.70
CA TRP A 110 6.72 5.21 5.83
C TRP A 110 7.99 4.40 5.53
N ARG A 111 8.62 3.78 6.54
CA ARG A 111 9.79 2.91 6.35
C ARG A 111 9.47 1.74 5.43
N SER A 112 8.29 1.15 5.57
CA SER A 112 7.81 0.08 4.68
C SER A 112 7.70 0.56 3.23
N GLN A 113 7.12 1.74 2.99
CA GLN A 113 7.03 2.33 1.66
C GLN A 113 8.41 2.73 1.09
N ALA A 114 9.30 3.26 1.91
CA ALA A 114 10.67 3.63 1.52
C ALA A 114 11.53 2.40 1.17
N ASN A 115 11.45 1.34 1.97
CA ASN A 115 12.15 0.08 1.71
C ASN A 115 11.57 -0.65 0.49
N LEU A 116 10.25 -0.59 0.28
CA LEU A 116 9.62 -1.13 -0.90
C LEU A 116 10.08 -0.39 -2.17
N ARG A 117 10.12 0.95 -2.12
CA ARG A 117 10.64 1.82 -3.20
C ARG A 117 12.07 1.45 -3.61
N ALA A 118 12.95 1.19 -2.64
CA ALA A 118 14.34 0.77 -2.92
C ALA A 118 14.43 -0.55 -3.71
N GLY A 119 13.40 -1.39 -3.62
CA GLY A 119 13.27 -2.63 -4.37
C GLY A 119 12.86 -2.45 -5.83
N PHE A 120 12.27 -1.32 -6.24
CA PHE A 120 11.79 -1.11 -7.61
C PHE A 120 12.92 -0.85 -8.61
N ASP A 121 12.69 -1.20 -9.87
CA ASP A 121 13.65 -0.93 -10.94
C ASP A 121 13.66 0.57 -11.28
N PRO A 122 14.82 1.18 -11.57
CA PRO A 122 14.90 2.56 -12.04
C PRO A 122 14.11 2.75 -13.34
N LEU A 123 13.43 3.89 -13.51
CA LEU A 123 12.58 4.12 -14.69
C LEU A 123 13.35 4.37 -15.98
N ASN A 124 14.50 5.02 -15.88
CA ASN A 124 15.26 5.49 -17.04
C ASN A 124 16.61 4.77 -17.19
N THR A 125 16.77 3.59 -16.58
CA THR A 125 17.97 2.77 -16.79
C THR A 125 17.81 1.90 -18.04
N ARG A 126 18.83 1.93 -18.90
CA ARG A 126 18.91 1.04 -20.07
C ARG A 126 19.48 -0.34 -19.72
N VAL A 127 20.12 -0.45 -18.55
CA VAL A 127 20.73 -1.69 -18.08
C VAL A 127 19.80 -2.31 -17.04
N PRO A 128 19.24 -3.51 -17.30
CA PRO A 128 18.45 -4.22 -16.31
C PRO A 128 19.28 -4.48 -15.06
N THR A 129 18.80 -4.04 -13.90
CA THR A 129 19.40 -4.41 -12.63
C THR A 129 18.97 -5.84 -12.29
N ARG A 130 19.90 -6.80 -12.37
CA ARG A 130 19.62 -8.18 -11.96
C ARG A 130 19.45 -8.21 -10.44
N LYS A 131 18.20 -8.30 -9.98
CA LYS A 131 17.87 -8.49 -8.56
C LYS A 131 17.47 -9.95 -8.34
N THR A 132 17.94 -10.54 -7.24
CA THR A 132 17.43 -11.83 -6.78
C THR A 132 15.98 -11.61 -6.33
N PRO A 133 14.99 -12.35 -6.88
CA PRO A 133 13.62 -12.23 -6.43
C PRO A 133 13.52 -12.51 -4.93
N ARG A 134 12.90 -11.60 -4.18
CA ARG A 134 12.59 -11.85 -2.77
C ARG A 134 11.46 -12.89 -2.71
N PRO A 135 11.62 -14.01 -2.00
CA PRO A 135 10.52 -14.95 -1.80
C PRO A 135 9.30 -14.23 -1.21
N LEU A 136 8.12 -14.56 -1.70
CA LEU A 136 6.89 -13.85 -1.33
C LEU A 136 6.60 -13.86 0.19
N PRO A 137 6.79 -14.97 0.94
CA PRO A 137 6.67 -14.94 2.40
C PRO A 137 7.65 -13.96 3.06
N ALA A 138 8.89 -13.88 2.57
CA ALA A 138 9.89 -12.95 3.09
C ALA A 138 9.58 -11.48 2.76
N LEU A 139 8.92 -11.23 1.63
CA LEU A 139 8.39 -9.90 1.31
C LEU A 139 7.29 -9.49 2.29
N ILE A 140 6.29 -10.35 2.50
CA ILE A 140 5.15 -10.05 3.38
C ILE A 140 5.64 -9.86 4.83
N ALA A 141 6.51 -10.75 5.31
CA ALA A 141 7.18 -10.62 6.60
C ALA A 141 7.96 -9.30 6.72
N GLY A 142 8.72 -8.93 5.68
CA GLY A 142 9.47 -7.68 5.64
C GLY A 142 8.57 -6.44 5.67
N LEU A 143 7.46 -6.44 4.92
CA LEU A 143 6.47 -5.35 4.94
C LEU A 143 5.91 -5.15 6.34
N HIS A 144 5.47 -6.22 7.00
CA HIS A 144 4.96 -6.13 8.37
C HIS A 144 6.03 -5.66 9.35
N ARG A 145 7.26 -6.21 9.26
CA ARG A 145 8.39 -5.78 10.07
C ARG A 145 8.65 -4.28 9.96
N ASP A 146 8.66 -3.76 8.74
CA ASP A 146 8.93 -2.35 8.50
C ASP A 146 7.77 -1.49 9.03
N VAL A 147 6.50 -1.88 8.76
CA VAL A 147 5.29 -1.23 9.29
C VAL A 147 5.28 -1.14 10.81
N CYS A 148 5.75 -2.19 11.49
CA CYS A 148 5.79 -2.25 12.95
C CYS A 148 7.03 -1.60 13.58
N SER A 149 8.03 -1.21 12.79
CA SER A 149 9.34 -0.82 13.31
C SER A 149 9.29 0.36 14.29
N GLY A 150 8.45 1.36 14.05
CA GLY A 150 8.29 2.50 14.97
C GLY A 150 7.66 2.11 16.31
N LEU A 151 6.71 1.16 16.31
CA LEU A 151 6.10 0.63 17.54
C LEU A 151 7.09 -0.22 18.35
N VAL A 152 7.97 -0.97 17.67
CA VAL A 152 9.05 -1.73 18.32
C VAL A 152 10.06 -0.78 18.96
N GLU A 153 10.53 0.23 18.22
CA GLU A 153 11.49 1.21 18.72
C GLU A 153 10.97 1.98 19.94
N SER A 154 9.68 2.24 19.98
CA SER A 154 9.04 2.95 21.08
C SER A 154 8.65 2.05 22.26
N GLY A 155 8.93 0.74 22.17
CA GLY A 155 8.66 -0.26 23.20
C GLY A 155 7.19 -0.66 23.34
N ARG A 156 6.34 -0.30 22.36
CA ARG A 156 4.88 -0.60 22.37
C ARG A 156 4.54 -1.95 21.75
N LEU A 157 5.43 -2.49 20.92
CA LEU A 157 5.29 -3.82 20.33
C LEU A 157 6.53 -4.65 20.61
N ASP A 158 6.32 -5.85 21.13
CA ASP A 158 7.41 -6.81 21.31
C ASP A 158 7.85 -7.38 19.94
N VAL A 159 9.16 -7.47 19.74
CA VAL A 159 9.76 -7.93 18.48
C VAL A 159 9.37 -9.38 18.16
N GLY A 160 9.06 -10.19 19.18
CA GLY A 160 8.61 -11.57 19.03
C GLY A 160 7.24 -11.72 18.35
N HIS A 161 6.45 -10.65 18.24
CA HIS A 161 5.17 -10.65 17.53
C HIS A 161 5.28 -10.12 16.09
N VAL A 162 6.47 -9.68 15.69
CA VAL A 162 6.67 -9.04 14.39
C VAL A 162 6.94 -10.09 13.31
N ALA A 163 6.25 -9.92 12.18
CA ALA A 163 6.37 -10.74 10.98
C ALA A 163 5.87 -12.18 11.16
N ILE A 164 5.05 -12.39 12.19
CA ILE A 164 4.34 -13.62 12.47
C ILE A 164 2.86 -13.39 12.13
N PRO A 165 2.29 -14.15 11.18
CA PRO A 165 0.87 -14.04 10.86
C PRO A 165 0.02 -14.42 12.08
N HIS A 166 -0.97 -13.60 12.38
CA HIS A 166 -1.98 -13.89 13.39
C HIS A 166 -2.90 -15.04 12.94
N ASP A 167 -3.25 -15.09 11.65
CA ASP A 167 -4.05 -16.15 11.02
C ASP A 167 -3.30 -16.73 9.80
N GLY A 168 -2.78 -17.95 9.96
CA GLY A 168 -2.07 -18.67 8.89
C GLY A 168 -2.97 -19.04 7.70
N GLY A 169 -4.27 -19.25 7.93
CA GLY A 169 -5.25 -19.49 6.87
C GLY A 169 -5.51 -18.23 6.05
N ALA A 170 -5.59 -17.07 6.70
CA ALA A 170 -5.68 -15.79 6.02
C ALA A 170 -4.41 -15.51 5.18
N LEU A 171 -3.21 -15.75 5.72
CA LEU A 171 -2.00 -15.64 4.91
C LEU A 171 -2.01 -16.59 3.71
N ALA A 172 -2.44 -17.84 3.87
CA ALA A 172 -2.54 -18.82 2.78
C ALA A 172 -3.54 -18.36 1.69
N TYR A 173 -4.63 -17.70 2.07
CA TYR A 173 -5.56 -17.11 1.12
C TYR A 173 -4.93 -15.95 0.34
N ALA A 174 -4.18 -15.05 0.99
CA ALA A 174 -3.42 -14.00 0.29
C ALA A 174 -2.43 -14.57 -0.74
N MET A 175 -1.74 -15.67 -0.38
CA MET A 175 -0.84 -16.39 -1.30
C MET A 175 -1.60 -16.98 -2.50
N THR A 176 -2.83 -17.45 -2.28
CA THR A 176 -3.71 -17.99 -3.33
C THR A 176 -4.13 -16.88 -4.31
N LEU A 177 -4.47 -15.69 -3.82
CA LEU A 177 -4.78 -14.53 -4.67
C LEU A 177 -3.60 -14.13 -5.56
N ILE A 178 -2.39 -14.09 -5.00
CA ILE A 178 -1.19 -13.65 -5.72
C ILE A 178 -0.80 -14.64 -6.82
N ASN A 179 -0.88 -15.93 -6.53
CA ASN A 179 -0.53 -17.01 -7.45
C ASN A 179 -1.67 -17.35 -8.44
N GLY A 180 -2.90 -16.89 -8.19
CA GLY A 180 -4.05 -17.13 -9.05
C GLY A 180 -3.92 -16.53 -10.45
N GLN A 181 -4.67 -17.05 -11.41
CA GLN A 181 -4.72 -16.54 -12.79
C GLN A 181 -5.73 -15.38 -12.91
N LEU A 182 -5.41 -14.25 -12.28
CA LEU A 182 -6.24 -13.04 -12.25
C LEU A 182 -5.46 -11.83 -12.80
N PRO A 183 -6.12 -10.80 -13.38
CA PRO A 183 -5.47 -9.55 -13.74
C PRO A 183 -4.78 -8.90 -12.54
N ALA A 184 -3.62 -8.26 -12.73
CA ALA A 184 -2.84 -7.71 -11.62
C ALA A 184 -3.61 -6.64 -10.81
N LEU A 185 -4.40 -5.81 -11.48
CA LEU A 185 -5.30 -4.84 -10.84
C LEU A 185 -6.30 -5.51 -9.91
N VAL A 186 -6.91 -6.61 -10.36
CA VAL A 186 -7.86 -7.39 -9.57
C VAL A 186 -7.17 -8.01 -8.37
N LYS A 187 -5.99 -8.62 -8.55
CA LYS A 187 -5.18 -9.14 -7.43
C LYS A 187 -4.89 -8.07 -6.40
N ALA A 188 -4.43 -6.89 -6.83
CA ALA A 188 -4.14 -5.77 -5.94
C ALA A 188 -5.38 -5.34 -5.14
N ALA A 189 -6.53 -5.18 -5.80
CA ALA A 189 -7.81 -4.86 -5.14
C ALA A 189 -8.24 -5.94 -4.14
N CYS A 190 -8.09 -7.22 -4.48
CA CYS A 190 -8.39 -8.34 -3.59
C CYS A 190 -7.47 -8.35 -2.35
N LEU A 191 -6.18 -8.04 -2.51
CA LEU A 191 -5.24 -7.97 -1.39
C LEU A 191 -5.57 -6.82 -0.43
N VAL A 192 -5.90 -5.64 -0.96
CA VAL A 192 -6.34 -4.52 -0.12
C VAL A 192 -7.58 -4.90 0.69
N ALA A 193 -8.60 -5.47 0.05
CA ALA A 193 -9.79 -5.91 0.77
C ALA A 193 -9.49 -6.99 1.81
N HIS A 194 -8.79 -8.06 1.41
CA HIS A 194 -8.52 -9.19 2.28
C HIS A 194 -7.78 -8.76 3.55
N PHE A 195 -6.73 -7.95 3.45
CA PHE A 195 -5.97 -7.47 4.60
C PHE A 195 -6.69 -6.40 5.42
N ARG A 196 -7.69 -5.71 4.85
CA ARG A 196 -8.60 -4.81 5.60
C ARG A 196 -9.72 -5.56 6.29
N PHE A 197 -10.16 -6.68 5.73
CA PHE A 197 -11.24 -7.51 6.22
C PHE A 197 -10.77 -8.54 7.26
N ARG A 198 -9.57 -9.10 7.07
CA ARG A 198 -8.95 -10.12 7.92
C ARG A 198 -7.76 -9.55 8.67
N THR A 199 -7.66 -9.92 9.94
CA THR A 199 -6.46 -9.71 10.75
C THR A 199 -5.41 -10.76 10.38
N VAL A 200 -4.76 -10.60 9.22
CA VAL A 200 -3.64 -11.46 8.79
C VAL A 200 -2.46 -11.25 9.73
N PHE A 201 -2.24 -10.00 10.14
CA PHE A 201 -1.28 -9.59 11.14
C PHE A 201 -1.94 -8.71 12.19
N ASP A 202 -1.44 -8.76 13.41
CA ASP A 202 -1.82 -7.84 14.48
C ASP A 202 -0.55 -7.24 15.11
N PRO A 203 -0.33 -5.91 15.02
CA PRO A 203 -1.18 -4.89 14.38
C PRO A 203 -1.00 -4.77 12.85
N ALA A 204 -1.72 -3.82 12.25
CA ALA A 204 -1.42 -3.24 10.93
C ALA A 204 -1.55 -4.16 9.69
N SER A 205 -2.46 -5.13 9.73
CA SER A 205 -2.82 -5.97 8.57
C SER A 205 -3.09 -5.13 7.30
N SER A 206 -3.93 -4.10 7.40
CA SER A 206 -4.32 -3.24 6.26
C SER A 206 -3.11 -2.58 5.58
N ALA A 207 -2.15 -2.08 6.35
CA ALA A 207 -0.94 -1.45 5.82
C ALA A 207 -0.07 -2.44 5.04
N VAL A 208 0.02 -3.70 5.49
CA VAL A 208 0.67 -4.78 4.74
C VAL A 208 -0.06 -5.03 3.42
N GLY A 209 -1.39 -5.04 3.44
CA GLY A 209 -2.23 -5.19 2.24
C GLY A 209 -1.96 -4.13 1.18
N TYR A 210 -1.94 -2.85 1.56
CA TYR A 210 -1.62 -1.75 0.64
C TYR A 210 -0.17 -1.82 0.13
N GLY A 211 0.81 -2.13 1.00
CA GLY A 211 2.20 -2.33 0.58
C GLY A 211 2.35 -3.47 -0.44
N LEU A 212 1.64 -4.59 -0.23
CA LEU A 212 1.67 -5.74 -1.13
C LEU A 212 0.94 -5.47 -2.46
N ALA A 213 -0.16 -4.72 -2.43
CA ALA A 213 -0.85 -4.25 -3.63
C ALA A 213 0.05 -3.34 -4.47
N ARG A 214 0.70 -2.34 -3.84
CA ARG A 214 1.67 -1.45 -4.52
C ARG A 214 2.83 -2.25 -5.12
N TRP A 215 3.40 -3.18 -4.36
CA TRP A 215 4.45 -4.08 -4.86
C TRP A 215 4.00 -4.86 -6.10
N LEU A 216 2.80 -5.46 -6.04
CA LEU A 216 2.26 -6.29 -7.12
C LEU A 216 2.03 -5.47 -8.38
N LEU A 217 1.44 -4.28 -8.28
CA LEU A 217 1.19 -3.40 -9.42
C LEU A 217 2.49 -3.00 -10.14
N VAL A 218 3.53 -2.67 -9.37
CA VAL A 218 4.83 -2.28 -9.92
C VAL A 218 5.56 -3.46 -10.54
N THR A 219 5.66 -4.58 -9.83
CA THR A 219 6.45 -5.74 -10.27
C THR A 219 5.79 -6.54 -11.40
N GLN A 220 4.47 -6.46 -11.54
CA GLN A 220 3.75 -7.01 -12.70
C GLN A 220 3.71 -6.02 -13.88
N GLY A 221 4.31 -4.83 -13.75
CA GLY A 221 4.46 -3.85 -14.83
C GLY A 221 3.20 -3.10 -15.24
N VAL A 222 2.11 -3.23 -14.47
CA VAL A 222 0.85 -2.51 -14.74
C VAL A 222 0.95 -1.05 -14.31
N GLU A 223 1.65 -0.78 -13.21
CA GLU A 223 2.02 0.55 -12.75
C GLU A 223 3.54 0.59 -12.52
N PRO A 224 4.38 0.61 -13.58
CA PRO A 224 5.82 0.44 -13.42
C PRO A 224 6.50 1.67 -12.79
N THR A 225 5.81 2.81 -12.66
CA THR A 225 6.41 4.03 -12.12
C THR A 225 6.68 3.90 -10.63
N GLY A 226 5.82 3.22 -9.87
CA GLY A 226 5.84 3.22 -8.41
C GLY A 226 5.49 4.58 -7.80
N VAL A 227 4.92 5.50 -8.59
CA VAL A 227 4.57 6.87 -8.20
C VAL A 227 3.08 7.01 -7.91
N ALA A 228 2.24 6.06 -8.33
CA ALA A 228 0.81 6.12 -8.01
C ALA A 228 0.57 5.99 -6.49
N VAL A 229 -0.28 6.86 -5.95
CA VAL A 229 -0.68 6.87 -4.53
C VAL A 229 -2.02 6.14 -4.38
N ILE A 230 -1.97 4.81 -4.44
CA ILE A 230 -3.14 3.92 -4.63
C ILE A 230 -4.13 3.92 -3.46
N SER A 231 -3.76 4.48 -2.31
CA SER A 231 -4.64 4.61 -1.14
C SER A 231 -5.25 6.01 -0.96
N ALA A 232 -4.84 7.00 -1.76
CA ALA A 232 -5.20 8.41 -1.56
C ALA A 232 -6.72 8.67 -1.53
N PHE A 233 -7.46 8.09 -2.47
CA PHE A 233 -8.91 8.29 -2.56
C PHE A 233 -9.64 7.76 -1.32
N ASP A 234 -9.24 6.58 -0.85
CA ASP A 234 -9.84 5.97 0.35
C ASP A 234 -9.52 6.80 1.61
N ALA A 235 -8.33 7.39 1.69
CA ALA A 235 -7.92 8.24 2.80
C ALA A 235 -8.70 9.57 2.87
N GLU A 236 -9.08 10.13 1.72
CA GLU A 236 -9.91 11.34 1.66
C GLU A 236 -11.36 11.10 2.13
N ASN A 237 -11.90 9.89 1.91
CA ASN A 237 -13.26 9.54 2.31
C ASN A 237 -13.34 8.12 2.92
N GLN A 238 -12.87 8.00 4.16
CA GLN A 238 -12.83 6.73 4.89
C GLN A 238 -14.21 6.07 5.07
N ALA A 239 -15.27 6.89 5.17
CA ALA A 239 -16.63 6.40 5.30
C ALA A 239 -17.09 5.71 3.99
N GLU A 240 -16.78 6.29 2.84
CA GLU A 240 -17.01 5.65 1.54
C GLU A 240 -16.14 4.40 1.36
N ALA A 241 -14.85 4.49 1.69
CA ALA A 241 -13.94 3.35 1.65
C ALA A 241 -14.41 2.17 2.52
N SER A 242 -15.04 2.45 3.67
CA SER A 242 -15.60 1.43 4.56
C SER A 242 -16.89 0.83 3.99
N ARG A 243 -17.78 1.66 3.42
CA ARG A 243 -18.99 1.17 2.74
C ARG A 243 -18.66 0.31 1.52
N ALA A 244 -17.67 0.72 0.73
CA ALA A 244 -17.21 -0.03 -0.43
C ALA A 244 -16.68 -1.42 -0.06
N LEU A 245 -15.98 -1.54 1.08
CA LEU A 245 -15.50 -2.82 1.59
C LEU A 245 -16.65 -3.80 1.89
N GLY A 246 -17.87 -3.31 2.16
CA GLY A 246 -19.07 -4.15 2.27
C GLY A 246 -19.37 -4.96 1.00
N GLY A 247 -18.89 -4.53 -0.17
CA GLY A 247 -18.93 -5.33 -1.40
C GLY A 247 -18.08 -6.60 -1.30
N TRP A 248 -16.91 -6.54 -0.66
CA TRP A 248 -16.08 -7.73 -0.42
C TRP A 248 -16.75 -8.71 0.54
N VAL A 249 -17.29 -8.20 1.65
CA VAL A 249 -17.96 -8.99 2.69
C VAL A 249 -19.17 -9.75 2.15
N GLY A 250 -19.85 -9.21 1.14
CA GLY A 250 -20.99 -9.87 0.51
C GLY A 250 -20.65 -11.19 -0.22
N ALA A 251 -19.37 -11.42 -0.57
CA ALA A 251 -18.84 -12.67 -1.13
C ALA A 251 -19.59 -13.26 -2.34
N SER A 252 -20.33 -12.43 -3.08
CA SER A 252 -21.01 -12.77 -4.33
C SER A 252 -20.35 -12.08 -5.52
N GLU A 253 -20.55 -12.58 -6.74
CA GLU A 253 -19.94 -11.96 -7.93
C GLU A 253 -20.32 -10.48 -8.07
N GLU A 254 -21.60 -10.15 -7.84
CA GLU A 254 -22.10 -8.78 -7.91
C GLU A 254 -21.53 -7.88 -6.82
N SER A 255 -21.46 -8.37 -5.57
CA SER A 255 -20.92 -7.59 -4.46
C SER A 255 -19.41 -7.36 -4.58
N VAL A 256 -18.66 -8.40 -4.97
CA VAL A 256 -17.22 -8.31 -5.24
C VAL A 256 -16.95 -7.40 -6.44
N ALA A 257 -17.77 -7.44 -7.50
CA ALA A 257 -17.62 -6.52 -8.63
C ALA A 257 -17.75 -5.06 -8.22
N ARG A 258 -18.68 -4.72 -7.31
CA ARG A 258 -18.78 -3.35 -6.75
C ARG A 258 -17.51 -2.94 -6.01
N TRP A 259 -16.90 -3.83 -5.24
CA TRP A 259 -15.60 -3.57 -4.60
C TRP A 259 -14.48 -3.37 -5.64
N LEU A 260 -14.44 -4.20 -6.69
CA LEU A 260 -13.42 -4.09 -7.74
C LEU A 260 -13.56 -2.76 -8.49
N VAL A 261 -14.78 -2.34 -8.86
CA VAL A 261 -15.03 -1.04 -9.49
C VAL A 261 -14.58 0.11 -8.60
N HIS A 262 -14.90 0.07 -7.29
CA HIS A 262 -14.40 1.06 -6.33
C HIS A 262 -12.87 1.11 -6.32
N SER A 263 -12.22 -0.04 -6.21
CA SER A 263 -10.76 -0.15 -6.16
C SER A 263 -10.10 0.41 -7.42
N MET A 264 -10.67 0.16 -8.60
CA MET A 264 -10.18 0.73 -9.85
C MET A 264 -10.27 2.26 -9.86
N ARG A 265 -11.36 2.83 -9.33
CA ARG A 265 -11.49 4.29 -9.15
C ARG A 265 -10.41 4.83 -8.21
N THR A 266 -10.17 4.16 -7.09
CA THR A 266 -9.11 4.52 -6.13
C THR A 266 -7.72 4.48 -6.78
N PHE A 267 -7.43 3.46 -7.59
CA PHE A 267 -6.14 3.33 -8.29
C PHE A 267 -5.96 4.38 -9.40
N ALA A 268 -7.01 4.64 -10.19
CA ALA A 268 -7.01 5.69 -11.20
C ALA A 268 -6.86 7.08 -10.57
N TYR A 269 -7.46 7.32 -9.40
CA TYR A 269 -7.24 8.53 -8.62
C TYR A 269 -5.78 8.63 -8.13
N GLY A 270 -5.22 7.55 -7.59
CA GLY A 270 -3.82 7.48 -7.20
C GLY A 270 -2.84 7.78 -8.33
N ALA A 271 -3.19 7.42 -9.57
CA ALA A 271 -2.43 7.80 -10.76
C ALA A 271 -2.43 9.31 -11.02
N LYS A 272 -3.57 9.98 -10.79
CA LYS A 272 -3.70 11.45 -10.90
C LYS A 272 -2.86 12.15 -9.84
N VAL A 273 -2.92 11.69 -8.59
CA VAL A 273 -2.05 12.18 -7.51
C VAL A 273 -0.57 12.01 -7.90
N GLY A 274 -0.20 10.86 -8.48
CA GLY A 274 1.15 10.62 -8.99
C GLY A 274 1.57 11.59 -10.10
N ALA A 275 0.64 11.94 -11.00
CA ALA A 275 0.88 12.91 -12.07
C ALA A 275 1.07 14.32 -11.49
N ASP A 276 0.27 14.69 -10.49
CA ASP A 276 0.43 15.96 -9.76
C ASP A 276 1.78 16.03 -9.05
N ILE A 277 2.23 14.95 -8.41
CA ILE A 277 3.59 14.88 -7.83
C ILE A 277 4.64 15.12 -8.92
N ALA A 278 4.55 14.40 -10.04
CA ALA A 278 5.52 14.52 -11.13
C ALA A 278 5.54 15.93 -11.73
N PHE A 279 4.38 16.60 -11.82
CA PHE A 279 4.26 17.99 -12.24
C PHE A 279 4.97 18.94 -11.27
N HIS A 280 4.76 18.79 -9.97
CA HIS A 280 5.40 19.64 -8.95
C HIS A 280 6.91 19.43 -8.88
N VAL A 281 7.39 18.20 -9.04
CA VAL A 281 8.82 17.90 -9.17
C VAL A 281 9.41 18.61 -10.40
N GLN A 282 8.74 18.52 -11.56
CA GLN A 282 9.18 19.19 -12.78
C GLN A 282 9.25 20.72 -12.61
N ALA A 283 8.34 21.30 -11.84
CA ALA A 283 8.31 22.71 -11.52
C ALA A 283 9.34 23.14 -10.46
N GLY A 284 10.02 22.19 -9.80
CA GLY A 284 10.90 22.46 -8.65
C GLY A 284 10.14 22.94 -7.41
N ARG A 285 8.88 22.52 -7.24
CA ARG A 285 7.95 23.01 -6.20
C ARG A 285 7.26 21.87 -5.47
N LEU A 286 8.01 20.92 -4.92
CA LEU A 286 7.43 19.97 -3.96
C LEU A 286 6.99 20.76 -2.72
N SER A 287 5.71 21.11 -2.67
CA SER A 287 5.03 21.69 -1.50
C SER A 287 4.46 20.59 -0.66
#